data_AF-A0A3M0J1S6-F1
#
_entry.id   AF-A0A3M0J1S6-F1
#
_cell.length_a   1.000
_cell.length_b   1.000
_cell.length_c   1.000
_cell.angle_alpha   90.00
_cell.angle_beta   90.00
_cell.angle_gamma   90.00
#
_symmetry.space_group_name_H-M   'P 1'
#
loop_
_entity.id
_entity.type
_entity.pdbx_description
1 polymer ?
#
loop_
_entity_poly.entity_id
_entity_poly.type
_entity_poly.pdbx_seq_one_letter_code
_entity_poly.pdbx_strand_id
1 'polypeptide(L)'
;MAGPSLRPHVHWAQRHRELFLRVDLSDVRNPDITITDNVLHFRAQGHGAKGDNIYEFEIEFLEPVEPKPVCRMTQRQLNITVQKKESNWWERLTKQEKRPLFLAPDFDRWLDESDAEMELKEKEEEKINKMKIESRVPKDHSFYDTFHTISDMMYFCQTLALMEIMNSLIGLVRSPLIPSVVQVFGRNFVLFVILGTLEEMQSKPVVFFIFYFWSITELFRYPYYMLSCIGIEWKPLTWLRYTVWIPLYPLGALAEGVFVNFRHLYKQRKQHLGPKKRKMK
;
A
#
# COMPACT_ATOMS: atom_id res chain seq x y z
N MET A 1 32.42 34.87 25.54
CA MET A 1 31.38 35.86 25.86
C MET A 1 30.17 35.52 25.01
N ALA A 2 29.12 34.94 25.60
CA ALA A 2 27.89 34.66 24.86
C ALA A 2 27.20 36.00 24.56
N GLY A 3 27.03 36.34 23.27
CA GLY A 3 26.33 37.55 22.86
C GLY A 3 24.86 37.53 23.32
N PRO A 4 24.18 38.69 23.31
CA PRO A 4 22.77 38.75 23.69
C PRO A 4 21.93 37.80 22.82
N SER A 5 21.15 36.92 23.46
CA SER A 5 20.22 36.00 22.79
C SER A 5 19.19 36.81 21.99
N LEU A 6 19.25 36.73 20.66
CA LEU A 6 18.31 37.44 19.78
C LEU A 6 17.07 36.58 19.55
N ARG A 7 15.90 37.20 19.65
CA ARG A 7 14.61 36.52 19.45
C ARG A 7 14.04 36.90 18.09
N PRO A 8 13.68 35.92 17.23
CA PRO A 8 13.03 36.20 15.96
C PRO A 8 11.57 36.57 16.17
N HIS A 9 10.93 37.18 15.18
CA HIS A 9 9.48 37.32 15.16
C HIS A 9 8.85 35.96 14.85
N VAL A 10 7.88 35.56 15.68
CA VAL A 10 7.18 34.28 15.57
C VAL A 10 5.69 34.56 15.48
N HIS A 11 5.05 34.08 14.41
CA HIS A 11 3.62 34.10 14.25
C HIS A 11 3.02 32.75 14.62
N TRP A 12 1.85 32.72 15.24
CA TRP A 12 1.19 31.48 15.60
C TRP A 12 -0.28 31.44 15.20
N ALA A 13 -0.74 30.26 14.81
CA ALA A 13 -2.14 29.95 14.60
C ALA A 13 -2.42 28.55 15.14
N GLN A 14 -3.69 28.23 15.34
CA GLN A 14 -4.09 26.91 15.82
C GLN A 14 -5.20 26.31 14.97
N ARG A 15 -5.32 25.00 15.12
CA ARG A 15 -6.49 24.18 14.81
C ARG A 15 -6.79 23.34 16.05
N HIS A 16 -7.85 22.54 15.96
CA HIS A 16 -8.25 21.63 17.03
C HIS A 16 -7.16 20.64 17.46
N ARG A 17 -6.35 20.12 16.53
CA ARG A 17 -5.29 19.13 16.83
C ARG A 17 -3.87 19.63 16.57
N GLU A 18 -3.72 20.74 15.87
CA GLU A 18 -2.43 21.20 15.36
C GLU A 18 -2.17 22.65 15.75
N LEU A 19 -0.91 22.96 16.04
CA LEU A 19 -0.40 24.31 16.24
C LEU A 19 0.58 24.62 15.12
N PHE A 20 0.47 25.83 14.60
CA PHE A 20 1.36 26.35 13.56
C PHE A 20 2.16 27.50 14.14
N LEU A 21 3.48 27.39 14.05
CA LEU A 21 4.42 28.45 14.40
C LEU A 21 5.21 28.80 13.16
N ARG A 22 5.12 30.04 12.72
CA ARG A 22 5.85 30.60 11.60
C ARG A 22 6.92 31.54 12.14
N VAL A 23 8.17 31.15 11.98
CA VAL A 23 9.32 31.95 12.40
C VAL A 23 9.85 32.73 11.19
N ASP A 24 9.88 34.06 11.30
CA ASP A 24 10.41 34.95 10.25
C ASP A 24 11.95 34.96 10.29
N LEU A 25 12.53 33.88 9.76
CA LEU A 25 13.97 33.73 9.55
C LEU A 25 14.23 33.21 8.14
N SER A 26 15.10 33.92 7.42
CA SER A 26 15.59 33.53 6.09
C SER A 26 16.92 32.78 6.21
N ASP A 27 17.23 31.92 5.23
CA ASP A 27 18.49 31.18 5.13
C ASP A 27 18.91 30.44 6.42
N VAL A 28 17.97 29.73 7.03
CA VAL A 28 18.17 29.03 8.30
C VAL A 28 19.18 27.88 8.14
N ARG A 29 20.21 27.88 8.98
CA ARG A 29 21.26 26.84 9.07
C ARG A 29 21.23 26.19 10.45
N ASN A 30 21.34 24.86 10.48
CA ASN A 30 21.36 24.03 11.69
C ASN A 30 20.22 24.36 12.68
N PRO A 31 18.94 24.16 12.29
CA PRO A 31 17.83 24.31 13.22
C PRO A 31 17.84 23.20 14.27
N ASP A 32 18.04 23.57 15.52
CA ASP A 32 17.88 22.71 16.68
C ASP A 32 16.52 23.01 17.33
N ILE A 33 15.62 22.02 17.26
CA ILE A 33 14.22 22.17 17.66
C ILE A 33 13.86 20.98 18.52
N THR A 34 13.76 21.20 19.82
CA THR A 34 13.48 20.14 20.79
C THR A 34 12.31 20.54 21.68
N ILE A 35 11.40 19.59 21.92
CA ILE A 35 10.32 19.74 22.88
C ILE A 35 10.67 18.92 24.11
N THR A 36 10.98 19.59 25.22
CA THR A 36 11.28 18.98 26.52
C THR A 36 10.26 19.49 27.54
N ASP A 37 9.56 18.59 28.22
CA ASP A 37 8.59 18.93 29.29
C ASP A 37 7.55 20.03 28.90
N ASN A 38 6.99 19.94 27.69
CA ASN A 38 6.06 20.93 27.10
C ASN A 38 6.66 22.31 26.82
N VAL A 39 7.98 22.44 26.85
CA VAL A 39 8.70 23.64 26.42
C VAL A 39 9.34 23.36 25.06
N LEU A 40 9.00 24.20 24.09
CA LEU A 40 9.65 24.21 22.79
C LEU A 40 10.91 25.07 22.89
N HIS A 41 12.08 24.44 22.80
CA HIS A 41 13.35 25.12 22.61
C HIS A 41 13.67 25.19 21.13
N PHE A 42 13.89 26.40 20.64
CA PHE A 42 14.28 26.67 19.28
C PHE A 42 15.60 27.41 19.28
N ARG A 43 16.57 26.90 18.53
CA ARG A 43 17.83 27.57 18.27
C ARG A 43 18.25 27.35 16.83
N ALA A 44 18.47 28.43 16.08
CA ALA A 44 18.97 28.32 14.72
C ALA A 44 19.79 29.54 14.32
N GLN A 45 20.71 29.36 13.38
CA GLN A 45 21.40 30.48 12.74
C GLN A 45 20.60 30.90 11.50
N GLY A 46 20.39 32.20 11.29
CA GLY A 46 19.70 32.68 10.10
C GLY A 46 19.71 34.19 9.99
N HIS A 47 19.11 34.70 8.91
CA HIS A 47 18.94 36.12 8.66
C HIS A 47 17.57 36.58 9.15
N GLY A 48 17.54 37.47 10.15
CA GLY A 48 16.31 38.06 10.67
C GLY A 48 16.33 39.58 10.67
N ALA A 49 15.42 40.20 11.41
CA ALA A 49 15.32 41.66 11.52
C ALA A 49 16.58 42.36 12.06
N LYS A 50 17.51 41.60 12.66
CA LYS A 50 18.78 42.09 13.19
C LYS A 50 19.99 41.57 12.39
N GLY A 51 19.76 41.12 11.16
CA GLY A 51 20.78 40.53 10.28
C GLY A 51 21.09 39.08 10.59
N ASP A 52 22.27 38.62 10.15
CA ASP A 52 22.74 37.24 10.32
C ASP A 52 23.24 36.99 11.74
N ASN A 53 22.42 36.29 12.53
CA ASN A 53 22.76 35.96 13.91
C ASN A 53 22.21 34.59 14.31
N ILE A 54 22.60 34.15 15.50
CA ILE A 54 21.98 33.00 16.16
C ILE A 54 20.72 33.51 16.85
N TYR A 55 19.59 32.94 16.47
CA TYR A 55 18.28 33.24 17.01
C TYR A 55 17.82 32.10 17.91
N GLU A 56 17.31 32.46 19.08
CA GLU A 56 16.88 31.51 20.10
C GLU A 56 15.59 31.99 20.75
N PHE A 57 14.66 31.06 20.99
CA PHE A 57 13.48 31.31 21.80
C PHE A 57 12.98 30.04 22.48
N GLU A 58 12.21 30.25 23.54
CA GLU A 58 11.57 29.19 24.31
C GLU A 58 10.09 29.53 24.48
N ILE A 59 9.22 28.55 24.26
CA ILE A 59 7.76 28.69 24.43
C ILE A 59 7.29 27.53 25.31
N GLU A 60 6.80 27.85 26.50
CA GLU A 60 6.09 26.90 27.37
C GLU A 60 4.62 26.86 26.95
N PHE A 61 4.17 25.70 26.45
CA PHE A 61 2.79 25.51 25.99
C PHE A 61 1.79 25.45 27.16
N LEU A 62 0.55 25.88 26.89
CA LEU A 62 -0.55 25.82 27.87
C LEU A 62 -0.89 24.38 28.26
N GLU A 63 -1.04 23.52 27.26
CA GLU A 63 -1.46 22.12 27.38
C GLU A 63 -0.40 21.17 26.80
N PRO A 64 -0.42 19.87 27.16
CA PRO A 64 0.56 18.91 26.70
C PRO A 64 0.53 18.70 25.18
N VAL A 65 1.72 18.67 24.57
CA VAL A 65 1.92 18.44 23.13
C VAL A 65 2.75 17.19 22.89
N GLU A 66 2.66 16.64 21.67
CA GLU A 66 3.54 15.53 21.29
C GLU A 66 4.98 16.03 21.06
N PRO A 67 6.01 15.28 21.50
CA PRO A 67 7.41 15.72 21.43
C PRO A 67 8.01 15.63 20.00
N LYS A 68 7.19 15.43 18.97
CA LYS A 68 7.62 15.25 17.58
C LYS A 68 7.17 16.45 16.73
N PRO A 69 7.88 17.59 16.76
CA PRO A 69 7.57 18.71 15.90
C PRO A 69 7.92 18.38 14.44
N VAL A 70 7.03 18.75 13.51
CA VAL A 70 7.28 18.66 12.07
C VAL A 70 7.75 20.02 11.58
N CYS A 71 8.96 20.08 11.04
CA CYS A 71 9.56 21.34 10.61
C CYS A 71 9.63 21.40 9.08
N ARG A 72 9.19 22.50 8.49
CA ARG A 72 9.25 22.79 7.05
C ARG A 72 9.98 24.10 6.84
N MET A 73 11.14 24.01 6.20
CA MET A 73 12.00 25.16 5.91
C MET A 73 11.69 25.68 4.52
N THR A 74 11.47 26.99 4.41
CA THR A 74 11.41 27.73 3.14
C THR A 74 12.58 28.71 3.10
N GLN A 75 12.92 29.26 1.93
CA GLN A 75 13.99 30.27 1.79
C GLN A 75 13.81 31.49 2.70
N ARG A 76 12.56 31.89 2.97
CA ARG A 76 12.22 33.13 3.68
C ARG A 76 11.74 32.93 5.12
N GLN A 77 11.26 31.73 5.44
CA GLN A 77 10.51 31.45 6.67
C GLN A 77 10.69 30.01 7.09
N LEU A 78 10.58 29.77 8.40
CA LEU A 78 10.55 28.45 8.99
C LEU A 78 9.17 28.16 9.57
N ASN A 79 8.52 27.10 9.09
CA ASN A 79 7.23 26.65 9.61
C ASN A 79 7.43 25.43 10.52
N ILE A 80 7.02 25.56 11.78
CA ILE A 80 7.04 24.49 12.77
C ILE A 80 5.58 24.11 13.03
N THR A 81 5.26 22.84 12.87
CA THR A 81 3.95 22.26 13.18
C THR A 81 4.08 21.37 14.39
N VAL A 82 3.28 21.63 15.42
CA VAL A 82 3.25 20.87 16.68
C VAL A 82 1.88 20.21 16.81
N GLN A 83 1.85 18.93 17.16
CA GLN A 83 0.59 18.19 17.39
C GLN A 83 0.20 18.32 18.87
N LYS A 84 -1.05 18.69 19.13
CA LYS A 84 -1.64 18.70 20.46
C LYS A 84 -1.93 17.25 20.89
N LYS A 85 -1.81 16.96 22.19
CA LYS A 85 -2.16 15.65 22.73
C LYS A 85 -3.69 15.44 22.79
N GLU A 86 -4.41 16.51 23.08
CA GLU A 86 -5.88 16.54 23.12
C GLU A 86 -6.42 17.50 22.07
N SER A 87 -7.61 17.19 21.54
CA SER A 87 -8.24 17.95 20.46
C SER A 87 -9.05 19.13 20.99
N ASN A 88 -8.41 20.02 21.77
CA ASN A 88 -9.07 21.15 22.44
C ASN A 88 -8.67 22.49 21.80
N TRP A 89 -9.57 23.47 21.87
CA TRP A 89 -9.29 24.84 21.48
C TRP A 89 -8.54 25.58 22.59
N TRP A 90 -7.43 26.26 22.27
CA TRP A 90 -6.64 26.96 23.28
C TRP A 90 -6.94 28.46 23.28
N GLU A 91 -7.30 29.03 24.42
CA GLU A 91 -7.47 30.49 24.53
C GLU A 91 -6.14 31.25 24.35
N ARG A 92 -5.02 30.60 24.67
CA ARG A 92 -3.65 31.14 24.59
C ARG A 92 -2.63 30.07 24.28
N LEU A 93 -1.56 30.44 23.57
CA LEU A 93 -0.45 29.53 23.27
C LEU A 93 0.43 29.23 24.50
N THR A 94 0.75 30.27 25.27
CA THR A 94 1.65 30.19 26.42
C THR A 94 0.90 30.02 27.73
N LYS A 95 1.48 29.28 28.67
CA LYS A 95 0.96 29.18 30.04
C LYS A 95 0.99 30.52 30.78
N GLN A 96 1.97 31.37 30.46
CA GLN A 96 2.08 32.73 31.01
C GLN A 96 0.97 33.64 30.46
N GLU A 97 0.35 34.42 31.35
CA GLU A 97 -0.66 35.43 30.97
C GLU A 97 -0.09 36.56 30.11
N LYS A 98 1.17 36.93 30.37
CA LYS A 98 1.83 37.98 29.61
C LYS A 98 2.36 37.42 28.30
N ARG A 99 1.74 37.82 27.20
CA ARG A 99 2.20 37.49 25.84
C ARG A 99 3.62 38.00 25.60
N PRO A 100 4.57 37.14 25.17
CA PRO A 100 5.91 37.57 24.81
C PRO A 100 5.90 38.55 23.62
N LEU A 101 6.75 39.57 23.66
CA LEU A 101 6.77 40.64 22.64
C LEU A 101 7.11 40.14 21.22
N PHE A 102 7.81 39.01 21.11
CA PHE A 102 8.22 38.44 19.83
C PHE A 102 7.14 37.56 19.19
N LEU A 103 6.08 37.22 19.93
CA LEU A 103 5.01 36.33 19.49
C LEU A 103 3.82 37.14 18.95
N ALA A 104 3.32 36.79 17.76
CA ALA A 104 2.16 37.41 17.14
C ALA A 104 1.15 36.40 16.55
N PRO A 105 -0.13 36.77 16.40
CA PRO A 105 -1.08 35.96 15.63
C PRO A 105 -0.65 35.85 14.16
N ASP A 106 -0.71 34.65 13.60
CA ASP A 106 -0.54 34.40 12.17
C ASP A 106 -1.88 34.65 11.45
N PHE A 107 -2.06 35.88 10.97
CA PHE A 107 -3.30 36.30 10.28
C PHE A 107 -3.57 35.52 8.99
N ASP A 108 -2.53 35.02 8.30
CA ASP A 108 -2.71 34.27 7.05
C ASP A 108 -3.33 32.88 7.29
N ARG A 109 -3.19 32.35 8.51
CA ARG A 109 -3.69 31.01 8.91
C ARG A 109 -4.74 31.08 10.01
N TRP A 110 -5.13 32.29 10.42
CA TRP A 110 -6.09 32.49 11.50
C TRP A 110 -7.46 31.94 11.09
N LEU A 111 -8.04 31.11 11.94
CA LEU A 111 -9.43 30.70 11.88
C LEU A 111 -10.03 30.92 13.28
N ASP A 112 -11.32 31.19 13.33
CA ASP A 112 -12.07 31.07 14.57
C ASP A 112 -12.39 29.59 14.87
N GLU A 113 -12.97 29.36 16.06
CA GLU A 113 -13.30 28.02 16.53
C GLU A 113 -14.33 27.35 15.60
N SER A 114 -15.35 28.10 15.17
CA SER A 114 -16.41 27.61 14.28
C SER A 114 -15.91 27.18 12.91
N ASP A 115 -15.05 27.97 12.27
CA ASP A 115 -14.47 27.65 10.96
C ASP A 115 -13.53 26.45 11.06
N ALA A 116 -12.74 26.38 12.14
CA ALA A 116 -11.86 25.24 12.39
C ALA A 116 -12.65 23.96 12.70
N GLU A 117 -13.86 24.04 13.28
CA GLU A 117 -14.76 22.91 13.46
C GLU A 117 -15.35 22.43 12.13
N MET A 118 -15.74 23.36 11.26
CA MET A 118 -16.28 23.05 9.95
C MET A 118 -15.25 22.29 9.11
N GLU A 119 -13.99 22.77 9.04
CA GLU A 119 -12.92 22.07 8.33
C GLU A 119 -12.67 20.64 8.86
N LEU A 120 -12.82 20.43 10.18
CA LEU A 120 -12.70 19.08 10.76
C LEU A 120 -13.85 18.18 10.30
N LYS A 121 -15.08 18.66 10.38
CA LYS A 121 -16.28 17.92 9.98
C LYS A 121 -16.20 17.55 8.50
N GLU A 122 -15.84 18.49 7.63
CA GLU A 122 -15.64 18.24 6.20
C GLU A 122 -14.57 17.16 5.94
N LYS A 123 -13.40 17.25 6.59
CA LYS A 123 -12.35 16.23 6.46
C LYS A 123 -12.79 14.86 6.98
N GLU A 124 -13.61 14.81 8.02
CA GLU A 124 -14.19 13.56 8.53
C GLU A 124 -15.23 12.99 7.56
N GLU A 125 -16.11 13.83 7.02
CA GLU A 125 -17.08 13.45 6.00
C GLU A 125 -16.41 12.95 4.71
N GLU A 126 -15.35 13.61 4.25
CA GLU A 126 -14.56 13.16 3.10
C GLU A 126 -13.93 11.79 3.36
N LYS A 127 -13.36 11.57 4.55
CA LYS A 127 -12.82 10.26 4.94
C LYS A 127 -13.91 9.19 5.00
N ILE A 128 -15.06 9.52 5.56
CA ILE A 128 -16.22 8.62 5.61
C ILE A 128 -16.70 8.30 4.21
N ASN A 129 -16.81 9.29 3.32
CA ASN A 129 -17.21 9.10 1.94
C ASN A 129 -16.19 8.22 1.18
N LYS A 130 -14.89 8.47 1.35
CA LYS A 130 -13.83 7.65 0.76
C LYS A 130 -13.87 6.21 1.26
N MET A 131 -14.01 5.99 2.57
CA MET A 131 -14.18 4.64 3.14
C MET A 131 -15.45 3.95 2.63
N LYS A 132 -16.55 4.71 2.50
CA LYS A 132 -17.81 4.20 1.96
C LYS A 132 -17.66 3.80 0.49
N ILE A 133 -16.97 4.60 -0.32
CA ILE A 133 -16.64 4.25 -1.71
C ILE A 133 -15.76 3.00 -1.76
N GLU A 134 -14.72 2.92 -0.93
CA GLU A 134 -13.82 1.75 -0.87
C GLU A 134 -14.52 0.47 -0.38
N SER A 135 -15.53 0.59 0.48
CA SER A 135 -16.40 -0.52 0.90
C SER A 135 -17.44 -0.93 -0.14
N ARG A 136 -17.85 -0.01 -1.03
CA ARG A 136 -18.78 -0.27 -2.15
C ARG A 136 -18.09 -0.90 -3.35
N VAL A 137 -16.77 -0.71 -3.49
CA VAL A 137 -15.95 -1.54 -4.36
C VAL A 137 -15.96 -2.95 -3.77
N PRO A 138 -16.54 -3.96 -4.44
CA PRO A 138 -16.53 -5.31 -3.92
C PRO A 138 -15.07 -5.75 -3.72
N LYS A 139 -14.66 -5.95 -2.47
CA LYS A 139 -13.43 -6.72 -2.19
C LYS A 139 -13.61 -8.10 -2.82
N ASP A 140 -12.51 -8.67 -3.33
CA ASP A 140 -12.39 -9.87 -4.16
C ASP A 140 -12.99 -11.19 -3.61
N HIS A 141 -13.94 -11.13 -2.67
CA HIS A 141 -14.69 -12.25 -2.10
C HIS A 141 -15.38 -13.10 -3.18
N SER A 142 -15.95 -12.48 -4.22
CA SER A 142 -16.57 -13.22 -5.34
C SER A 142 -15.57 -14.15 -6.05
N PHE A 143 -14.34 -13.68 -6.29
CA PHE A 143 -13.31 -14.51 -6.93
C PHE A 143 -12.80 -15.60 -5.99
N TYR A 144 -12.69 -15.30 -4.70
CA TYR A 144 -12.30 -16.27 -3.68
C TYR A 144 -13.30 -17.43 -3.58
N ASP A 145 -14.59 -17.13 -3.47
CA ASP A 145 -15.65 -18.15 -3.38
C ASP A 145 -15.76 -18.98 -4.66
N THR A 146 -15.58 -18.32 -5.82
CA THR A 146 -15.53 -18.98 -7.13
C THR A 146 -14.33 -19.93 -7.21
N PHE A 147 -13.16 -19.52 -6.70
CA PHE A 147 -11.97 -20.37 -6.68
C PHE A 147 -12.21 -21.63 -5.87
N HIS A 148 -12.70 -21.53 -4.62
CA HIS A 148 -12.94 -22.70 -3.77
C HIS A 148 -13.90 -23.71 -4.39
N THR A 149 -14.91 -23.24 -5.12
CA THR A 149 -15.85 -24.13 -5.80
C THR A 149 -15.21 -24.84 -7.00
N ILE A 150 -14.37 -24.13 -7.77
CA ILE A 150 -13.75 -24.67 -8.99
C ILE A 150 -12.48 -25.47 -8.69
N SER A 151 -11.75 -25.12 -7.63
CA SER A 151 -10.45 -25.71 -7.29
C SER A 151 -10.57 -27.19 -7.00
N ASP A 152 -11.60 -27.61 -6.26
CA ASP A 152 -11.79 -29.02 -5.90
C ASP A 152 -12.00 -29.90 -7.14
N MET A 153 -12.82 -29.43 -8.08
CA MET A 153 -13.02 -30.10 -9.36
C MET A 153 -11.74 -30.09 -10.20
N MET A 154 -10.96 -29.00 -10.17
CA MET A 154 -9.69 -28.89 -10.89
C MET A 154 -8.65 -29.86 -10.32
N TYR A 155 -8.52 -29.97 -9.00
CA TYR A 155 -7.62 -30.94 -8.35
C TYR A 155 -7.98 -32.38 -8.73
N PHE A 156 -9.26 -32.71 -8.77
CA PHE A 156 -9.74 -34.01 -9.20
C PHE A 156 -9.38 -34.30 -10.67
N CYS A 157 -9.74 -33.39 -11.59
CA CYS A 157 -9.45 -33.52 -13.02
C CYS A 157 -7.94 -33.63 -13.31
N GLN A 158 -7.11 -32.85 -12.61
CA GLN A 158 -5.66 -32.90 -12.82
C GLN A 158 -4.99 -34.14 -12.21
N THR A 159 -5.60 -34.73 -11.19
CA THR A 159 -5.19 -36.05 -10.70
C THR A 159 -5.47 -37.13 -11.76
N LEU A 160 -6.63 -37.06 -12.42
CA LEU A 160 -6.97 -37.95 -13.54
C LEU A 160 -6.08 -37.73 -14.77
N ALA A 161 -5.50 -36.54 -14.95
CA ALA A 161 -4.57 -36.26 -16.04
C ALA A 161 -3.28 -37.11 -15.97
N LEU A 162 -2.95 -37.72 -14.84
CA LEU A 162 -1.88 -38.74 -14.75
C LEU A 162 -2.18 -39.96 -15.62
N MET A 163 -3.46 -40.26 -15.85
CA MET A 163 -3.88 -41.34 -16.73
C MET A 163 -3.52 -41.06 -18.20
N GLU A 164 -3.37 -39.78 -18.60
CA GLU A 164 -2.85 -39.42 -19.94
C GLU A 164 -1.42 -39.93 -20.12
N ILE A 165 -0.58 -39.81 -19.09
CA ILE A 165 0.80 -40.31 -19.10
C ILE A 165 0.80 -41.84 -19.20
N MET A 166 -0.04 -42.53 -18.43
CA MET A 166 -0.18 -43.99 -18.50
C MET A 166 -0.65 -44.46 -19.88
N ASN A 167 -1.65 -43.80 -20.46
CA ASN A 167 -2.19 -44.17 -21.77
C ASN A 167 -1.17 -43.96 -22.90
N SER A 168 -0.35 -42.90 -22.81
CA SER A 168 0.77 -42.70 -23.73
C SER A 168 1.86 -43.76 -23.52
N LEU A 169 2.16 -44.15 -22.26
CA LEU A 169 3.19 -45.14 -21.93
C LEU A 169 2.85 -46.54 -22.43
N ILE A 170 1.58 -46.92 -22.36
CA ILE A 170 1.06 -48.19 -22.88
C ILE A 170 0.91 -48.17 -24.41
N GLY A 171 1.01 -46.99 -25.05
CA GLY A 171 0.83 -46.82 -26.49
C GLY A 171 -0.63 -46.87 -26.96
N LEU A 172 -1.58 -46.70 -26.03
CA LEU A 172 -3.03 -46.69 -26.29
C LEU A 172 -3.44 -45.50 -27.17
N VAL A 173 -2.70 -44.39 -27.07
CA VAL A 173 -2.90 -43.16 -27.85
C VAL A 173 -1.60 -42.78 -28.51
N ARG A 174 -1.65 -42.34 -29.77
CA ARG A 174 -0.50 -41.83 -30.55
C ARG A 174 -0.04 -40.44 -30.08
N SER A 175 0.28 -40.29 -28.80
CA SER A 175 0.83 -39.06 -28.21
C SER A 175 2.29 -39.26 -27.78
N PRO A 176 3.19 -38.30 -28.06
CA PRO A 176 4.57 -38.37 -27.58
C PRO A 176 4.63 -38.24 -26.05
N LEU A 177 5.39 -39.13 -25.42
CA LEU A 177 5.50 -39.26 -23.96
C LEU A 177 6.05 -38.01 -23.27
N ILE A 178 7.17 -37.50 -23.77
CA ILE A 178 7.92 -36.41 -23.11
C ILE A 178 7.08 -35.13 -23.01
N PRO A 179 6.39 -34.65 -24.07
CA PRO A 179 5.50 -33.50 -23.96
C PRO A 179 4.34 -33.72 -22.98
N SER A 180 3.71 -34.90 -22.98
CA SER A 180 2.59 -35.21 -22.06
C SER A 180 3.04 -35.17 -20.59
N VAL A 181 4.22 -35.71 -20.28
CA VAL A 181 4.78 -35.68 -18.92
C VAL A 181 5.07 -34.25 -18.46
N VAL A 182 5.77 -33.46 -19.29
CA VAL A 182 6.15 -32.09 -18.94
C VAL A 182 4.92 -31.18 -18.76
N GLN A 183 3.90 -31.34 -19.62
CA GLN A 183 2.67 -30.54 -19.53
C GLN A 183 1.85 -30.87 -18.27
N VAL A 184 1.62 -32.15 -17.98
CA VAL A 184 0.85 -32.57 -16.79
C VAL A 184 1.59 -32.18 -15.51
N PHE A 185 2.92 -32.38 -15.47
CA PHE A 185 3.72 -32.00 -14.30
C PHE A 185 3.75 -30.49 -14.08
N GLY A 186 3.89 -29.69 -15.16
CA GLY A 186 3.84 -28.23 -15.08
C GLY A 186 2.52 -27.70 -14.51
N ARG A 187 1.37 -28.23 -14.98
CA ARG A 187 0.05 -27.86 -14.45
C ARG A 187 -0.13 -28.27 -12.99
N ASN A 188 0.30 -29.48 -12.64
CA ASN A 188 0.23 -29.98 -11.26
C ASN A 188 1.11 -29.18 -10.31
N PHE A 189 2.28 -28.72 -10.76
CA PHE A 189 3.14 -27.84 -9.97
C PHE A 189 2.44 -26.51 -9.65
N VAL A 190 1.83 -25.87 -10.65
CA VAL A 190 1.08 -24.62 -10.46
C VAL A 190 -0.13 -24.83 -9.55
N LEU A 191 -0.87 -25.93 -9.71
CA LEU A 191 -2.06 -26.19 -8.91
C LEU A 191 -1.73 -26.57 -7.45
N PHE A 192 -0.90 -27.59 -7.24
CA PHE A 192 -0.63 -28.11 -5.89
C PHE A 192 0.42 -27.33 -5.12
N VAL A 193 1.50 -26.87 -5.77
CA VAL A 193 2.58 -26.16 -5.08
C VAL A 193 2.27 -24.68 -4.99
N ILE A 194 1.84 -24.06 -6.09
CA ILE A 194 1.65 -22.60 -6.09
C ILE A 194 0.33 -22.22 -5.44
N LEU A 195 -0.80 -22.68 -5.99
CA LEU A 195 -2.11 -22.31 -5.46
C LEU A 195 -2.39 -22.97 -4.11
N GLY A 196 -1.83 -24.16 -3.85
CA GLY A 196 -1.94 -24.84 -2.57
C GLY A 196 -1.12 -24.23 -1.42
N THR A 197 -0.03 -23.49 -1.69
CA THR A 197 0.79 -22.87 -0.63
C THR A 197 0.51 -21.38 -0.40
N LEU A 198 -0.17 -20.72 -1.34
CA LEU A 198 -0.41 -19.27 -1.31
C LEU A 198 -1.89 -18.95 -1.49
N GLU A 199 -2.65 -19.02 -0.40
CA GLU A 199 -4.10 -18.68 -0.37
C GLU A 199 -4.38 -17.25 -0.89
N GLU A 200 -3.46 -16.30 -0.66
CA GLU A 200 -3.61 -14.92 -1.16
C GLU A 200 -3.49 -14.78 -2.69
N MET A 201 -2.97 -15.81 -3.38
CA MET A 201 -2.93 -15.80 -4.85
C MET A 201 -4.23 -16.33 -5.44
N GLN A 202 -5.03 -17.07 -4.68
CA GLN A 202 -6.30 -17.67 -5.11
C GLN A 202 -7.36 -16.61 -5.40
N SER A 203 -7.35 -15.49 -4.67
CA SER A 203 -8.30 -14.38 -4.86
C SER A 203 -8.02 -13.52 -6.10
N LYS A 204 -6.94 -13.79 -6.84
CA LYS A 204 -6.57 -12.98 -8.01
C LYS A 204 -7.31 -13.43 -9.27
N PRO A 205 -7.78 -12.48 -10.11
CA PRO A 205 -8.50 -12.80 -11.35
C PRO A 205 -7.65 -13.60 -12.36
N VAL A 206 -6.32 -13.54 -12.24
CA VAL A 206 -5.39 -14.32 -13.07
C VAL A 206 -5.64 -15.83 -12.95
N VAL A 207 -6.01 -16.31 -11.76
CA VAL A 207 -6.26 -17.73 -11.51
C VAL A 207 -7.48 -18.22 -12.29
N PHE A 208 -8.53 -17.41 -12.34
CA PHE A 208 -9.72 -17.70 -13.14
C PHE A 208 -9.39 -17.88 -14.63
N PHE A 209 -8.59 -16.97 -15.20
CA PHE A 209 -8.18 -17.07 -16.61
C PHE A 209 -7.34 -18.33 -16.87
N ILE A 210 -6.41 -18.68 -15.97
CA ILE A 210 -5.60 -19.90 -16.10
C ILE A 210 -6.50 -21.14 -16.13
N PHE A 211 -7.44 -21.26 -15.19
CA PHE A 211 -8.35 -22.42 -15.13
C PHE A 211 -9.30 -22.48 -16.33
N TYR A 212 -9.76 -21.33 -16.81
CA TYR A 212 -10.59 -21.23 -18.00
C TYR A 212 -9.84 -21.70 -19.25
N PHE A 213 -8.61 -21.20 -19.47
CA PHE A 213 -7.79 -21.61 -20.60
C PHE A 213 -7.40 -23.09 -20.54
N TRP A 214 -7.04 -23.62 -19.36
CA TRP A 214 -6.79 -25.04 -19.20
C TRP A 214 -8.02 -25.87 -19.55
N SER A 215 -9.20 -25.54 -19.01
CA SER A 215 -10.45 -26.26 -19.29
C SER A 215 -10.79 -26.27 -20.78
N ILE A 216 -10.64 -25.13 -21.47
CA ILE A 216 -10.86 -25.05 -22.92
C ILE A 216 -9.89 -25.94 -23.69
N THR A 217 -8.62 -26.00 -23.29
CA THR A 217 -7.66 -26.86 -23.99
C THR A 217 -8.00 -28.35 -23.85
N GLU A 218 -8.48 -28.76 -22.67
CA GLU A 218 -8.92 -30.12 -22.42
C GLU A 218 -10.20 -30.47 -23.21
N LEU A 219 -11.12 -29.50 -23.37
CA LEU A 219 -12.34 -29.66 -24.15
C LEU A 219 -12.09 -30.09 -25.59
N PHE A 220 -10.98 -29.67 -26.19
CA PHE A 220 -10.64 -30.06 -27.57
C PHE A 220 -9.65 -31.23 -27.64
N ARG A 221 -8.81 -31.40 -26.62
CA ARG A 221 -7.81 -32.47 -26.57
C ARG A 221 -8.44 -33.84 -26.40
N TYR A 222 -9.33 -34.01 -25.43
CA TYR A 222 -9.91 -35.33 -25.14
C TYR A 222 -10.78 -35.87 -26.27
N PRO A 223 -11.68 -35.07 -26.91
CA PRO A 223 -12.41 -35.55 -28.07
C PRO A 223 -11.51 -35.93 -29.25
N TYR A 224 -10.37 -35.26 -29.41
CA TYR A 224 -9.41 -35.62 -30.46
C TYR A 224 -8.78 -36.98 -30.20
N TYR A 225 -8.35 -37.25 -28.97
CA TYR A 225 -7.79 -38.56 -28.62
C TYR A 225 -8.84 -39.67 -28.74
N MET A 226 -10.08 -39.41 -28.33
CA MET A 226 -11.18 -40.35 -28.47
C MET A 226 -11.46 -40.69 -29.94
N LEU A 227 -11.59 -39.69 -30.81
CA LEU A 227 -11.81 -39.90 -32.24
C LEU A 227 -10.63 -40.60 -32.93
N SER A 228 -9.40 -40.32 -32.47
CA SER A 228 -8.19 -40.97 -32.96
C SER A 228 -8.18 -42.48 -32.64
N CYS A 229 -8.70 -42.89 -31.48
CA CYS A 229 -8.86 -44.32 -31.13
C CYS A 229 -9.89 -45.03 -32.02
N ILE A 230 -10.91 -44.30 -32.50
CA ILE A 230 -11.98 -44.82 -33.38
C ILE A 230 -11.56 -44.76 -34.86
N GLY A 231 -10.43 -44.11 -35.18
CA GLY A 231 -9.92 -43.97 -36.54
C GLY A 231 -10.66 -42.92 -37.39
N ILE A 232 -11.43 -42.02 -36.75
CA ILE A 232 -12.16 -40.93 -37.42
C ILE A 232 -11.35 -39.64 -37.30
N GLU A 233 -11.01 -39.02 -38.43
CA GLU A 233 -10.29 -37.75 -38.44
C GLU A 233 -11.23 -36.58 -38.69
N TRP A 234 -11.45 -35.76 -37.65
CA TRP A 234 -12.23 -34.54 -37.78
C TRP A 234 -11.29 -33.33 -37.98
N LYS A 235 -11.32 -32.77 -39.20
CA LYS A 235 -10.40 -31.70 -39.64
C LYS A 235 -10.47 -30.42 -38.77
N PRO A 236 -11.64 -29.90 -38.38
CA PRO A 236 -11.72 -28.70 -37.53
C PRO A 236 -11.08 -28.93 -36.15
N LEU A 237 -11.30 -30.10 -35.56
CA LEU A 237 -10.75 -30.46 -34.26
C LEU A 237 -9.22 -30.63 -34.30
N THR A 238 -8.72 -31.19 -35.39
CA THR A 238 -7.28 -31.33 -35.65
C THR A 238 -6.61 -29.96 -35.82
N TRP A 239 -7.24 -29.06 -36.60
CA TRP A 239 -6.75 -27.68 -36.75
C TRP A 239 -6.72 -26.94 -35.41
N LEU A 240 -7.78 -27.08 -34.63
CA LEU A 240 -7.90 -26.38 -33.36
C LEU A 240 -6.91 -26.92 -32.31
N ARG A 241 -6.65 -28.24 -32.32
CA ARG A 241 -5.57 -28.86 -31.53
C ARG A 241 -4.22 -28.20 -31.80
N TYR A 242 -3.85 -27.93 -33.06
CA TYR A 242 -2.53 -27.38 -33.39
C TYR A 242 -2.44 -25.86 -33.28
N THR A 243 -3.58 -25.16 -33.26
CA THR A 243 -3.62 -23.70 -33.25
C THR A 243 -3.77 -23.12 -31.84
N VAL A 244 -4.48 -23.82 -30.93
CA VAL A 244 -4.79 -23.32 -29.57
C VAL A 244 -3.54 -23.15 -28.70
N TRP A 245 -2.46 -23.89 -28.95
CA TRP A 245 -1.23 -23.79 -28.16
C TRP A 245 -0.43 -22.52 -28.44
N ILE A 246 -0.56 -21.93 -29.63
CA ILE A 246 0.21 -20.76 -30.05
C ILE A 246 -0.02 -19.54 -29.13
N PRO A 247 -1.26 -19.17 -28.76
CA PRO A 247 -1.49 -18.12 -27.76
C PRO A 247 -1.28 -18.59 -26.31
N LEU A 248 -1.47 -19.89 -26.02
CA LEU A 248 -1.45 -20.41 -24.65
C LEU A 248 -0.05 -20.44 -24.02
N TYR A 249 0.98 -20.78 -24.80
CA TYR A 249 2.36 -20.86 -24.31
C TYR A 249 2.93 -19.48 -23.87
N PRO A 250 2.76 -18.40 -24.66
CA PRO A 250 3.12 -17.05 -24.23
C PRO A 250 2.35 -16.59 -22.99
N LEU A 251 1.05 -16.92 -22.89
CA LEU A 251 0.23 -16.61 -21.73
C LEU A 251 0.70 -17.35 -20.47
N GLY A 252 1.09 -18.62 -20.59
CA GLY A 252 1.68 -19.39 -19.49
C GLY A 252 3.00 -18.77 -18.98
N ALA A 253 3.91 -18.44 -19.90
CA ALA A 253 5.17 -17.80 -19.54
C ALA A 253 4.98 -16.41 -18.91
N LEU A 254 4.01 -15.62 -19.41
CA LEU A 254 3.65 -14.33 -18.84
C LEU A 254 3.02 -14.48 -17.45
N ALA A 255 2.15 -15.48 -17.26
CA ALA A 255 1.54 -15.76 -15.97
C ALA A 255 2.60 -16.14 -14.93
N GLU A 256 3.56 -17.00 -15.29
CA GLU A 256 4.70 -17.35 -14.43
C GLU A 256 5.59 -16.13 -14.12
N GLY A 257 5.87 -15.27 -15.10
CA GLY A 257 6.66 -14.04 -14.91
C GLY A 257 5.97 -13.01 -14.00
N VAL A 258 4.67 -12.79 -14.21
CA VAL A 258 3.83 -11.95 -13.34
C VAL A 258 3.79 -12.52 -11.93
N PHE A 259 3.75 -13.84 -11.80
CA PHE A 259 3.72 -14.54 -10.52
C PHE A 259 5.03 -14.38 -9.73
N VAL A 260 6.19 -14.51 -10.37
CA VAL A 260 7.51 -14.26 -9.74
C VAL A 260 7.62 -12.82 -9.24
N ASN A 261 7.16 -11.86 -10.05
CA ASN A 261 7.18 -10.45 -9.67
C ASN A 261 6.25 -10.18 -8.47
N PHE A 262 5.04 -10.76 -8.47
CA PHE A 262 4.12 -10.66 -7.33
C PHE A 262 4.68 -11.30 -6.05
N ARG A 263 5.36 -12.45 -6.15
CA ARG A 263 6.04 -13.08 -5.00
C ARG A 263 7.15 -12.17 -4.45
N HIS A 264 7.91 -11.52 -5.33
CA HIS A 264 8.95 -10.57 -4.94
C HIS A 264 8.37 -9.33 -4.24
N LEU A 265 7.35 -8.72 -4.82
CA LEU A 265 6.65 -7.55 -4.25
C LEU A 265 5.99 -7.86 -2.91
N TYR A 266 5.43 -9.07 -2.77
CA TYR A 266 4.81 -9.50 -1.52
C TYR A 266 5.86 -9.69 -0.41
N LYS A 267 7.01 -10.30 -0.75
CA LYS A 267 8.14 -10.43 0.18
C LYS A 267 8.64 -9.05 0.64
N GLN A 268 8.66 -8.05 -0.23
CA GLN A 268 9.02 -6.68 0.15
C GLN A 268 7.97 -6.00 1.05
N ARG A 269 6.66 -6.13 0.78
CA ARG A 269 5.61 -5.57 1.64
C ARG A 269 5.65 -6.15 3.06
N LYS A 270 5.90 -7.45 3.20
CA LYS A 270 6.00 -8.11 4.51
C LYS A 270 7.25 -7.70 5.29
N GLN A 271 8.31 -7.26 4.60
CA GLN A 271 9.50 -6.68 5.23
C GLN A 271 9.30 -5.24 5.68
N HIS A 272 8.50 -4.45 4.95
CA HIS A 272 8.17 -3.06 5.32
C HIS A 272 7.11 -2.96 6.43
N LEU A 273 6.15 -3.89 6.51
CA LEU A 273 5.30 -4.06 7.69
C LEU A 273 6.00 -4.97 8.71
N GLY A 274 6.97 -4.41 9.45
CA GLY A 274 7.56 -5.08 10.60
C GLY A 274 6.50 -5.57 11.60
N PRO A 275 6.77 -6.65 12.36
CA PRO A 275 5.76 -7.31 13.20
C PRO A 275 5.24 -6.33 14.25
N LYS A 276 3.99 -5.87 14.08
CA LYS A 276 3.27 -5.14 15.12
C LYS A 276 3.07 -6.13 16.28
N LYS A 277 3.98 -6.09 17.27
CA LYS A 277 3.87 -6.85 18.52
C LYS A 277 2.50 -6.53 19.14
N ARG A 278 1.53 -7.44 18.99
CA ARG A 278 0.34 -7.49 19.83
C ARG A 278 0.83 -7.75 21.25
N LYS A 279 1.00 -6.71 22.07
CA LYS A 279 0.97 -6.86 23.53
C LYS A 279 -0.47 -7.21 23.88
N MET A 280 -0.77 -8.50 24.02
CA MET A 280 -1.94 -8.92 24.78
C MET A 280 -1.65 -8.68 26.26
N LYS A 281 -2.64 -8.14 26.95
CA LYS A 281 -2.73 -8.05 28.42
C LYS A 281 -2.72 -9.43 29.03
#